data_AF-L8WIH3-F1
#
_entry.id   AF-L8WIH3-F1
#
_cell.length_a   1.000
_cell.length_b   1.000
_cell.length_c   1.000
_cell.angle_alpha   90.00
_cell.angle_beta   90.00
_cell.angle_gamma   90.00
#
_symmetry.space_group_name_H-M   'P 1'
#
loop_
_entity.id
_entity.type
_entity.pdbx_description
1 polymer ?
#
loop_
_entity_poly.entity_id
_entity_poly.type
_entity_poly.pdbx_seq_one_letter_code
_entity_poly.pdbx_strand_id
1 'polypeptide(L)' 'MGCEHWPTSDPTVPRGCATTLVAPIDAHEGLVLSVEFSQDGKRLVSGSDDKSVRIWD' A
#
# COMPACT_ATOMS: atom_id res chain seq x y z
N MET A 1 18.73 34.25 14.54
CA MET A 1 17.35 34.58 14.12
C MET A 1 17.11 33.69 12.90
N GLY A 2 16.73 32.44 13.09
CA GLY A 2 15.43 31.98 13.56
C GLY A 2 14.74 31.41 12.32
N CYS A 3 15.14 30.19 11.91
CA CYS A 3 14.57 29.51 10.75
C CYS A 3 13.07 29.33 11.01
N GLU A 4 12.26 30.09 10.30
CA GLU A 4 10.82 30.07 10.47
C GLU A 4 10.24 28.74 10.03
N HIS A 5 9.63 28.09 11.02
CA HIS A 5 8.86 26.87 10.98
C HIS A 5 7.74 27.02 9.95
N TRP A 6 7.77 26.19 8.89
CA TRP A 6 6.67 26.04 7.94
C TRP A 6 5.33 25.90 8.70
N PRO A 7 4.24 26.55 8.26
CA PRO A 7 2.97 26.40 8.92
C PRO A 7 2.42 25.02 8.57
N THR A 8 2.55 24.09 9.51
CA THR A 8 1.94 22.74 9.49
C THR A 8 0.41 22.75 9.54
N SER A 9 -0.20 23.92 9.43
CA SER A 9 -1.59 24.17 9.83
C SER A 9 -2.43 24.71 8.69
N ASP A 10 -1.99 24.63 7.43
CA ASP A 10 -2.79 25.08 6.29
C ASP A 10 -3.99 24.12 6.08
N PRO A 11 -5.23 24.55 6.41
CA PRO A 11 -6.41 23.71 6.28
C PRO A 11 -6.82 23.48 4.81
N THR A 12 -6.19 24.19 3.87
CA THR A 12 -6.44 24.09 2.43
C THR A 12 -5.63 22.98 1.76
N VAL A 13 -4.65 22.39 2.45
CA VAL A 13 -3.97 21.18 2.00
C VAL A 13 -4.84 19.99 2.41
N PRO A 14 -5.51 19.28 1.48
CA PRO A 14 -6.16 18.03 1.83
C PRO A 14 -5.07 17.10 2.36
N ARG A 15 -5.13 16.77 3.66
CA ARG A 15 -4.39 15.62 4.21
C ARG A 15 -4.79 14.46 3.33
N GLY A 16 -3.87 13.99 2.49
CA GLY A 16 -4.14 12.91 1.56
C GLY A 16 -4.75 11.76 2.33
N CYS A 17 -6.05 11.53 2.14
CA CYS A 17 -6.70 10.33 2.63
C CYS A 17 -5.97 9.17 1.97
N ALA A 18 -5.56 8.17 2.75
CA ALA A 18 -5.05 6.92 2.21
C ALA A 18 -6.12 6.35 1.28
N THR A 19 -5.99 6.66 0.00
CA THR A 19 -6.88 6.17 -1.04
C THR A 19 -6.50 4.72 -1.20
N THR A 20 -7.41 3.83 -0.84
CA THR A 20 -7.33 2.44 -1.22
C THR A 20 -7.38 2.40 -2.75
N LEU A 21 -6.20 2.37 -3.38
CA LEU A 21 -6.05 2.36 -4.85
C LEU A 21 -6.38 0.99 -5.45
N VAL A 22 -6.57 -0.03 -4.61
CA VAL A 22 -6.75 -1.42 -5.02
C VAL A 22 -8.09 -1.91 -4.47
N ALA A 23 -8.96 -2.42 -5.34
CA ALA A 23 -10.16 -3.13 -4.90
C ALA A 23 -9.77 -4.30 -3.96
N PRO A 24 -10.64 -4.73 -3.04
CA PRO A 24 -10.41 -5.95 -2.27
C PRO A 24 -10.06 -7.07 -3.24
N ILE A 25 -8.82 -7.51 -3.19
CA ILE A 25 -8.37 -8.63 -3.99
C ILE A 25 -8.96 -9.88 -3.32
N ASP A 26 -10.11 -10.35 -3.81
CA ASP A 26 -10.71 -11.67 -3.50
C ASP A 26 -9.84 -12.80 -4.07
N ALA A 27 -8.54 -12.68 -3.89
CA ALA A 27 -7.56 -13.57 -4.47
C ALA A 27 -7.35 -14.76 -3.54
N HIS A 28 -7.28 -14.50 -2.26
CA HIS A 28 -7.01 -15.52 -1.28
C HIS A 28 -8.27 -15.82 -0.49
N GLU A 29 -8.62 -17.11 -0.43
CA GLU A 29 -9.72 -17.62 0.40
C GLU A 29 -9.28 -17.73 1.88
N GLY A 30 -7.98 -17.58 2.14
CA GLY A 30 -7.36 -17.60 3.46
C GLY A 30 -6.57 -16.33 3.78
N LEU A 31 -5.96 -16.32 4.97
CA LEU A 31 -5.12 -15.20 5.41
C LEU A 31 -3.87 -15.10 4.52
N VAL A 32 -3.61 -13.89 4.01
CA VAL A 32 -2.33 -13.58 3.37
C VAL A 32 -1.26 -13.49 4.45
N LEU A 33 -0.26 -14.37 4.36
CA LEU A 33 0.81 -14.49 5.35
C LEU A 33 2.08 -13.74 4.93
N SER A 34 2.28 -13.50 3.64
CA SER A 34 3.45 -12.82 3.10
C SER A 34 3.14 -12.05 1.82
N VAL A 35 3.80 -10.90 1.64
CA VAL A 35 3.75 -10.08 0.43
C VAL A 35 5.16 -9.61 0.06
N GLU A 36 5.51 -9.69 -1.22
CA GLU A 36 6.78 -9.20 -1.75
C GLU A 36 6.56 -8.47 -3.08
N PHE A 37 7.27 -7.35 -3.25
CA PHE A 37 7.32 -6.63 -4.52
C PHE A 37 8.61 -6.98 -5.25
N SER A 38 8.54 -7.10 -6.57
CA SER A 38 9.74 -7.13 -7.40
C SER A 38 10.50 -5.81 -7.27
N GLN A 39 11.83 -5.85 -7.44
CA GLN A 39 12.67 -4.65 -7.35
C GLN A 39 12.31 -3.57 -8.39
N ASP A 40 11.74 -3.96 -9.52
CA ASP A 40 11.26 -3.03 -10.54
C ASP A 40 9.84 -2.49 -10.28
N GLY A 41 9.18 -2.95 -9.21
CA GLY A 41 7.84 -2.53 -8.80
C GLY A 41 6.72 -2.96 -9.74
N LYS A 42 7.02 -3.78 -10.76
CA LYS A 42 6.03 -4.23 -11.74
C LYS A 42 5.25 -5.43 -11.29
N ARG A 43 5.80 -6.22 -10.37
CA ARG A 43 5.18 -7.45 -9.90
C ARG A 43 5.02 -7.46 -8.40
N LEU A 44 3.88 -7.97 -7.96
CA LEU A 44 3.62 -8.32 -6.57
C LEU A 44 3.37 -9.81 -6.47
N VAL A 45 3.94 -10.43 -5.43
CA VAL A 45 3.68 -11.81 -5.06
C VAL A 45 3.04 -11.83 -3.68
N SER A 46 1.97 -12.60 -3.54
CA SER A 46 1.30 -12.85 -2.26
C SER A 46 1.20 -14.34 -1.98
N GLY A 47 1.49 -14.73 -0.74
CA GLY A 47 1.33 -16.10 -0.24
C GLY A 47 0.29 -16.19 0.86
N SER A 48 -0.53 -17.24 0.84
CA SER A 48 -1.68 -17.39 1.73
C SER A 48 -1.73 -18.77 2.40
N ASP A 49 -2.42 -18.82 3.55
CA ASP A 49 -2.74 -20.07 4.27
C ASP A 49 -3.69 -21.00 3.48
N ASP A 50 -4.35 -20.47 2.44
CA ASP A 50 -5.12 -21.28 1.47
C ASP A 50 -4.22 -22.16 0.56
N LYS A 51 -2.90 -22.17 0.82
CA LYS A 51 -1.88 -22.95 0.09
C LYS A 51 -1.68 -22.48 -1.36
N SER A 52 -2.08 -21.25 -1.69
CA SER A 52 -1.82 -20.63 -2.97
C SER A 52 -0.83 -19.47 -2.88
N VAL A 53 -0.14 -19.26 -4.00
CA VAL A 53 0.69 -18.09 -4.26
C VAL A 53 0.12 -17.41 -5.49
N ARG A 54 -0.07 -16.10 -5.43
CA ARG A 54 -0.57 -15.29 -6.55
C ARG A 54 0.45 -14.25 -6.98
N ILE A 55 0.54 -14.05 -8.29
CA ILE A 55 1.42 -13.08 -8.94
C ILE A 55 0.53 -12.07 -9.66
N TRP A 56 0.83 -10.80 -9.47
CA TRP A 56 0.16 -9.66 -10.09
C TRP A 56 1.18 -8.91 -10.93
N ASP A 57 0.79 -8.46 -12.12
CA ASP A 57 1.55 -7.59 -13.05
C ASP A 57 0.84 -6.22 -13.16
#